data_AF-A0A957YWL5-F1
#
_entry.id   AF-A0A957YWL5-F1
#
_cell.length_a   1.000
_cell.length_b   1.000
_cell.length_c   1.000
_cell.angle_alpha   90.00
_cell.angle_beta   90.00
_cell.angle_gamma   90.00
#
_symmetry.space_group_name_H-M   'P 1'
#
loop_
_entity.id
_entity.type
_entity.pdbx_description
1 polymer ?
#
loop_
_entity_poly.entity_id
_entity_poly.type
_entity_poly.pdbx_seq_one_letter_code
_entity_poly.pdbx_strand_id
1 'polypeptide(L)' 'MNRIDRLFATLLLLQKRDVVRAEDLAAHFEISKRTVYRDVAALSEMGVPVISLPG' A
#
# COMPACT_ATOMS: atom_id res chain seq x y z
N MET A 1 6.27 4.00 -12.59
CA MET A 1 6.37 4.72 -11.30
C MET A 1 7.49 4.10 -10.46
N ASN A 2 8.36 4.90 -9.85
CA ASN A 2 9.41 4.38 -8.96
C ASN A 2 8.78 3.88 -7.63
N ARG A 3 9.46 2.98 -6.93
CA ARG A 3 8.99 2.40 -5.66
C ARG A 3 8.76 3.46 -4.58
N ILE A 4 9.65 4.44 -4.46
CA ILE A 4 9.53 5.51 -3.44
C ILE A 4 8.24 6.31 -3.64
N ASP A 5 7.99 6.76 -4.87
CA ASP A 5 6.77 7.51 -5.21
C ASP A 5 5.51 6.71 -4.85
N ARG A 6 5.52 5.40 -5.13
CA ARG A 6 4.40 4.51 -4.82
C ARG A 6 4.19 4.34 -3.32
N LEU A 7 5.26 4.17 -2.54
CA LEU A 7 5.18 4.05 -1.09
C LEU A 7 4.59 5.31 -0.47
N PHE A 8 5.05 6.48 -0.94
CA PHE A 8 4.54 7.78 -0.49
C PHE A 8 3.07 7.98 -0.86
N ALA A 9 2.71 7.67 -2.12
CA ALA A 9 1.32 7.73 -2.58
C ALA A 9 0.40 6.79 -1.79
N THR A 10 0.86 5.57 -1.49
CA THR A 10 0.12 4.60 -0.68
C THR A 10 -0.12 5.13 0.74
N LEU A 11 0.90 5.73 1.36
CA LEU A 11 0.78 6.34 2.69
C LEU A 11 -0.23 7.49 2.72
N LEU A 12 -0.22 8.38 1.72
CA LEU A 12 -1.21 9.45 1.59
C LEU A 12 -2.63 8.92 1.37
N LEU A 13 -2.78 7.81 0.64
CA LEU A 13 -4.06 7.13 0.43
C LEU A 13 -4.63 6.59 1.74
N LEU A 14 -3.78 5.94 2.55
CA LEU A 14 -4.15 5.39 3.86
C LEU A 14 -4.44 6.48 4.90
N GLN A 15 -3.88 7.68 4.78
CA GLN A 15 -4.27 8.82 5.64
C GLN A 15 -5.67 9.35 5.34
N LYS A 16 -6.15 9.20 4.10
CA LYS A 16 -7.46 9.71 3.67
C LYS A 16 -8.60 8.69 3.79
N ARG A 17 -8.29 7.41 3.91
CA ARG A 17 -9.26 6.31 3.89
C ARG A 17 -8.95 5.32 5.02
N ASP A 18 -9.98 4.95 5.77
CA ASP A 18 -9.83 4.01 6.90
C ASP A 18 -9.35 2.61 6.46
N VAL A 19 -9.82 2.12 5.31
CA VAL A 19 -9.45 0.81 4.75
C VAL A 19 -9.31 0.91 3.23
N VAL A 20 -8.27 0.31 2.68
CA VAL A 20 -8.04 0.21 1.22
C VAL A 20 -7.74 -1.24 0.86
N ARG A 21 -8.43 -1.80 -0.15
CA ARG A 21 -8.16 -3.17 -0.60
C ARG A 21 -6.88 -3.23 -1.42
N ALA A 22 -6.15 -4.32 -1.30
CA ALA A 22 -4.94 -4.56 -2.10
C ALA A 22 -5.24 -4.61 -3.61
N GLU A 23 -6.44 -5.03 -3.99
CA GLU A 23 -6.91 -5.06 -5.39
C GLU A 23 -7.08 -3.66 -5.98
N ASP A 24 -7.61 -2.73 -5.19
CA ASP A 24 -7.79 -1.34 -5.60
C ASP A 24 -6.43 -0.66 -5.81
N LEU A 25 -5.47 -0.89 -4.90
CA LEU A 25 -4.10 -0.38 -5.03
C LEU A 25 -3.38 -0.99 -6.24
N ALA A 26 -3.59 -2.28 -6.49
CA ALA A 26 -3.03 -2.99 -7.63
C ALA A 26 -3.55 -2.40 -8.95
N ALA A 27 -4.86 -2.17 -9.06
CA ALA A 27 -5.47 -1.54 -10.23
C ALA A 27 -5.03 -0.07 -10.37
N HIS A 28 -5.03 0.70 -9.28
CA HIS A 28 -4.70 2.13 -9.30
C HIS A 28 -3.26 2.41 -9.71
N PHE A 29 -2.32 1.57 -9.27
CA PHE A 29 -0.90 1.71 -9.61
C PHE A 29 -0.46 0.82 -10.78
N GLU A 30 -1.37 0.07 -11.39
CA GLU A 30 -1.12 -0.89 -12.47
C GLU A 30 -0.01 -1.91 -12.14
N ILE A 31 -0.10 -2.49 -10.94
CA ILE A 31 0.86 -3.47 -10.42
C ILE A 31 0.17 -4.75 -9.95
N SER A 32 0.95 -5.80 -9.72
CA SER A 32 0.43 -7.02 -9.11
C SER A 32 0.06 -6.82 -7.63
N LYS A 33 -0.93 -7.58 -7.14
CA LYS A 33 -1.23 -7.69 -5.69
C LYS A 33 0.01 -8.03 -4.86
N ARG A 34 0.88 -8.91 -5.38
CA ARG A 34 2.16 -9.27 -4.72
C ARG A 34 3.05 -8.04 -4.51
N THR A 35 3.09 -7.12 -5.45
CA THR A 35 3.85 -5.87 -5.32
C THR A 35 3.25 -4.99 -4.23
N VAL A 36 1.92 -4.86 -4.17
CA VAL A 36 1.22 -4.12 -3.11
C VAL A 36 1.58 -4.68 -1.73
N TYR A 37 1.50 -6.00 -1.54
CA TYR A 37 1.88 -6.61 -0.26
C TYR A 37 3.34 -6.37 0.12
N ARG A 38 4.26 -6.41 -0.85
CA ARG A 38 5.68 -6.07 -0.59
C ARG A 38 5.88 -4.62 -0.20
N ASP A 39 5.10 -3.70 -0.76
CA ASP A 39 5.17 -2.29 -0.40
C ASP A 39 4.58 -2.04 0.99
N VAL A 40 3.45 -2.67 1.31
CA VAL A 40 2.85 -2.62 2.67
C VAL A 40 3.81 -3.20 3.71
N ALA A 41 4.46 -4.33 3.42
CA ALA A 41 5.49 -4.91 4.29
C ALA A 41 6.66 -3.93 4.50
N ALA A 42 7.13 -3.27 3.44
CA ALA A 42 8.19 -2.27 3.55
C ALA A 42 7.77 -1.05 4.37
N LEU A 43 6.53 -0.57 4.22
CA LEU A 43 5.99 0.50 5.08
C LEU A 43 5.98 0.09 6.55
N SER A 44 5.57 -1.16 6.84
CA SER A 44 5.60 -1.70 8.20
C SER A 44 7.02 -1.79 8.76
N GLU A 45 7.99 -2.27 7.97
CA GLU A 45 9.40 -2.34 8.34
C GLU A 45 10.00 -0.94 8.62
N MET A 46 9.47 0.10 7.97
CA MET A 46 9.83 1.51 8.20
C MET A 46 9.13 2.14 9.41
N GLY A 47 8.32 1.37 10.16
CA GLY A 47 7.62 1.84 11.35
C GLY A 47 6.29 2.55 11.08
N VAL A 48 5.76 2.48 9.86
CA VAL A 48 4.42 2.99 9.57
C VAL A 48 3.39 2.05 10.21
N PRO A 49 2.43 2.56 11.01
CA PRO A 49 1.45 1.74 11.71
C PRO A 49 0.34 1.26 10.76
N VAL A 50 0.68 0.32 9.89
CA VAL A 50 -0.25 -0.35 8.96
C VAL A 50 -0.59 -1.75 9.45
N ILE A 51 -1.87 -2.12 9.36
CA ILE A 51 -2.34 -3.47 9.66
C ILE A 51 -3.05 -4.05 8.44
N SER A 52 -2.90 -5.36 8.25
CA SER A 52 -3.72 -6.09 7.26
C SER A 52 -4.91 -6.71 7.96
N LEU A 53 -6.10 -6.45 7.45
CA LEU A 53 -7.31 -7.14 7.87
C LEU A 53 -7.61 -8.28 6.88
N PRO A 54 -7.96 -9.49 7.37
CA PRO A 54 -8.46 -10.55 6.49
C PRO A 54 -9.85 -10.17 5.94
N GLY A 55 -10.07 -10.36 4.64
CA GLY A 55 -11.34 -10.03 3.98
C GLY A 55 -11.28 -10.16 2.47
#